data_AF-A0A2K3JFP8-F1
#
_entry.id   AF-A0A2K3JFP8-F1
#
_cell.length_a   1.000
_cell.length_b   1.000
_cell.length_c   1.000
_cell.angle_alpha   90.00
_cell.angle_beta   90.00
_cell.angle_gamma   90.00
#
_symmetry.space_group_name_H-M   'P 1'
#
loop_
_entity.id
_entity.type
_entity.pdbx_description
1 polymer ?
#
loop_
_entity_poly.entity_id
_entity_poly.type
_entity_poly.pdbx_seq_one_letter_code
_entity_poly.pdbx_strand_id
1 'polypeptide(L)'
;MTPLDDNESSSGDTSDDTEETFDLDKEIKKSKKLRRRRSSGKEYASLISFIAWISFTIIWLFFFASGYSIFENLAVVFIALLVIGALNTILWIPSAEGRRTKASAVSGIAWMVFLIVWIIFFALGFGFYENIGIALASLLVVGLVNVALWVPKHGDSGGGRISAIGAIGWLIFIVLWLPFANDFSVSVYPINFYQSGAIVLASLLLMFMIVISPWWGKMQISIDGDVSVGRRPKATIGLFFLWILALAIWMWFLADNYSLNQNIAATLLSFAIFCAMIIGVWYSWTRSRDEGPESWLSIGLAFAWVITLSLWFWFFADYFDIYQNIAIFLVSLLVVAGVGGAAQWKKWRDFEALDWKD
;
A
#
# COMPACT_ATOMS: atom_id res chain seq x y z
N MET A 1 63.05 -7.91 -75.06
CA MET A 1 62.49 -9.17 -75.60
C MET A 1 63.01 -10.31 -74.73
N THR A 2 62.13 -11.29 -74.50
CA THR A 2 62.27 -12.54 -73.74
C THR A 2 62.36 -12.47 -72.20
N PRO A 3 61.73 -13.45 -71.51
CA PRO A 3 61.14 -13.33 -70.17
C PRO A 3 61.67 -14.41 -69.19
N LEU A 4 60.99 -14.51 -68.02
CA LEU A 4 60.95 -15.62 -67.06
C LEU A 4 62.25 -15.99 -66.32
N ASP A 5 62.25 -15.87 -65.00
CA ASP A 5 62.13 -17.07 -64.17
C ASP A 5 61.64 -16.74 -62.75
N ASP A 6 60.85 -17.68 -62.25
CA ASP A 6 60.23 -17.77 -60.94
C ASP A 6 61.28 -17.97 -59.83
N ASN A 7 61.06 -17.44 -58.62
CA ASN A 7 61.23 -18.30 -57.44
C ASN A 7 60.61 -17.77 -56.14
N GLU A 8 59.81 -18.67 -55.56
CA GLU A 8 59.69 -19.03 -54.15
C GLU A 8 59.38 -17.98 -53.06
N SER A 9 58.17 -18.17 -52.54
CA SER A 9 57.64 -17.79 -51.24
C SER A 9 58.55 -18.15 -50.06
N SER A 10 58.88 -17.15 -49.23
CA SER A 10 59.22 -17.35 -47.82
C SER A 10 58.04 -16.91 -46.97
N SER A 11 57.40 -17.89 -46.36
CA SER A 11 56.38 -17.80 -45.32
C SER A 11 56.75 -16.78 -44.25
N GLY A 12 55.91 -15.75 -44.09
CA GLY A 12 55.94 -14.86 -42.94
C GLY A 12 55.36 -15.57 -41.73
N ASP A 13 56.10 -15.53 -40.62
CA ASP A 13 55.61 -15.81 -39.27
C ASP A 13 54.45 -14.85 -38.95
N THR A 14 53.22 -15.30 -39.14
CA THR A 14 52.04 -14.69 -38.54
C THR A 14 51.92 -15.21 -37.11
N SER A 15 52.25 -14.35 -36.15
CA SER A 15 51.89 -14.52 -34.75
C SER A 15 50.38 -14.70 -34.64
N ASP A 16 50.00 -15.88 -34.18
CA ASP A 16 48.64 -16.35 -33.93
C ASP A 16 48.06 -15.61 -32.71
N ASP A 17 47.64 -14.36 -32.92
CA ASP A 17 46.72 -13.67 -32.03
C ASP A 17 45.34 -14.28 -32.24
N THR A 18 45.09 -15.42 -31.60
CA THR A 18 43.75 -15.98 -31.43
C THR A 18 42.86 -14.91 -30.79
N GLU A 19 42.08 -14.20 -31.62
CA GLU A 19 40.96 -13.40 -31.18
C GLU A 19 40.02 -14.31 -30.37
N GLU A 20 40.07 -14.20 -29.04
CA GLU A 20 39.04 -14.77 -28.16
C GLU A 20 37.69 -14.21 -28.63
N THR A 21 36.95 -15.03 -29.35
CA THR A 21 35.60 -14.70 -29.80
C THR A 21 34.78 -14.36 -28.55
N PHE A 22 34.46 -13.07 -28.41
CA PHE A 22 33.68 -12.53 -27.31
C PHE A 22 32.32 -13.23 -27.29
N ASP A 23 32.19 -14.25 -26.44
CA ASP A 23 31.03 -15.12 -26.34
C ASP A 23 29.91 -14.37 -25.60
N LEU A 24 29.25 -13.50 -26.38
CA LEU A 24 28.24 -12.54 -25.94
C LEU A 24 27.10 -13.23 -25.17
N ASP A 25 26.80 -14.49 -25.49
CA ASP A 25 25.80 -15.30 -24.80
C ASP A 25 26.24 -15.76 -23.41
N LYS A 26 27.51 -16.12 -23.23
CA LYS A 26 28.06 -16.41 -21.89
C LYS A 26 28.07 -15.15 -21.02
N GLU A 27 28.39 -14.00 -21.60
CA GLU A 27 28.41 -12.73 -20.88
C GLU A 27 26.98 -12.26 -20.51
N ILE A 28 26.01 -12.40 -21.42
CA ILE A 28 24.59 -12.14 -21.14
C ILE A 28 24.06 -13.10 -20.06
N LYS A 29 24.41 -14.39 -20.10
CA LYS A 29 24.01 -15.36 -19.05
C LYS A 29 24.65 -15.04 -17.69
N LYS A 30 25.93 -14.68 -17.65
CA LYS A 30 26.64 -14.29 -16.42
C LYS A 30 26.08 -12.99 -15.83
N SER A 31 25.79 -12.01 -16.67
CA SER A 31 25.11 -10.75 -16.35
C SER A 31 23.71 -11.00 -15.76
N LYS A 32 22.87 -11.81 -16.42
CA LYS A 32 21.54 -12.18 -15.91
C LYS A 32 21.61 -12.88 -14.56
N LYS A 33 22.56 -13.81 -14.36
CA LYS A 33 22.73 -14.55 -13.09
C LYS A 33 23.18 -13.64 -11.94
N LEU A 34 24.08 -12.70 -12.19
CA LEU A 34 24.51 -11.68 -11.22
C LEU A 34 23.36 -10.72 -10.87
N ARG A 35 22.57 -10.29 -11.85
CA ARG A 35 21.41 -9.41 -11.65
C ARG A 35 20.32 -10.07 -10.79
N ARG A 36 20.06 -11.36 -10.99
CA ARG A 36 19.09 -12.16 -10.22
C ARG A 36 19.53 -12.39 -8.77
N ARG A 37 20.81 -12.64 -8.51
CA ARG A 37 21.34 -12.76 -7.14
C ARG A 37 21.27 -11.44 -6.36
N ARG A 38 21.49 -10.31 -7.03
CA ARG A 38 21.49 -8.98 -6.39
C ARG A 38 20.07 -8.46 -6.07
N SER A 39 19.02 -8.90 -6.79
CA SER A 39 17.63 -8.55 -6.45
C SER A 39 17.13 -9.33 -5.23
N SER A 40 17.42 -10.64 -5.19
CA SER A 40 16.96 -11.53 -4.12
C SER A 40 17.44 -11.11 -2.73
N GLY A 41 18.70 -10.68 -2.58
CA GLY A 41 19.22 -10.19 -1.29
C GLY A 41 18.51 -8.93 -0.78
N LYS A 42 18.05 -8.04 -1.67
CA LYS A 42 17.34 -6.82 -1.27
C LYS A 42 15.91 -7.11 -0.82
N GLU A 43 15.25 -8.04 -1.50
CA GLU A 43 13.92 -8.51 -1.17
C GLU A 43 13.90 -9.13 0.24
N TYR A 44 14.83 -10.06 0.53
CA TYR A 44 14.96 -10.64 1.86
C TYR A 44 15.27 -9.60 2.94
N ALA A 45 16.15 -8.63 2.66
CA ALA A 45 16.45 -7.56 3.61
C ALA A 45 15.21 -6.73 3.97
N SER A 46 14.40 -6.35 2.97
CA SER A 46 13.16 -5.62 3.21
C SER A 46 12.15 -6.44 4.01
N LEU A 47 11.99 -7.72 3.70
CA LEU A 47 11.09 -8.62 4.41
C LEU A 47 11.53 -8.83 5.86
N ILE A 48 12.81 -9.09 6.11
CA ILE A 48 13.37 -9.25 7.47
C ILE A 48 13.20 -7.95 8.26
N SER A 49 13.46 -6.80 7.65
CA SER A 49 13.29 -5.50 8.31
C SER A 49 11.84 -5.24 8.72
N PHE A 50 10.88 -5.64 7.87
CA PHE A 50 9.46 -5.51 8.16
C PHE A 50 9.01 -6.46 9.28
N ILE A 51 9.48 -7.71 9.26
CA ILE A 51 9.22 -8.66 10.34
C ILE A 51 9.79 -8.13 11.66
N ALA A 52 11.04 -7.64 11.65
CA ALA A 52 11.68 -7.07 12.84
C ALA A 52 10.89 -5.88 13.39
N TRP A 53 10.40 -4.98 12.51
CA TRP A 53 9.55 -3.86 12.89
C TRP A 53 8.24 -4.32 13.56
N ILE A 54 7.54 -5.28 12.94
CA ILE A 54 6.28 -5.80 13.50
C ILE A 54 6.54 -6.50 14.83
N SER A 55 7.55 -7.37 14.92
CA SER A 55 7.89 -8.07 16.16
C SER A 55 8.22 -7.09 17.28
N PHE A 56 9.01 -6.06 17.01
CA PHE A 56 9.28 -4.98 17.95
C PHE A 56 7.98 -4.29 18.39
N THR A 57 7.12 -3.92 17.45
CA THR A 57 5.85 -3.22 17.72
C THR A 57 4.94 -4.07 18.60
N ILE A 58 4.83 -5.37 18.34
CA ILE A 58 4.02 -6.29 19.15
C ILE A 58 4.57 -6.39 20.58
N ILE A 59 5.89 -6.60 20.73
CA ILE A 59 6.53 -6.69 22.05
C ILE A 59 6.36 -5.38 22.82
N TRP A 60 6.54 -4.24 22.16
CA TRP A 60 6.34 -2.92 22.75
C TRP A 60 4.90 -2.74 23.26
N LEU A 61 3.92 -2.97 22.38
CA LEU A 61 2.50 -2.79 22.71
C LEU A 61 2.03 -3.71 23.84
N PHE A 62 2.57 -4.93 23.92
CA PHE A 62 2.13 -5.91 24.92
C PHE A 62 2.76 -5.69 26.30
N PHE A 63 4.05 -5.37 26.36
CA PHE A 63 4.79 -5.38 27.63
C PHE A 63 5.12 -4.00 28.17
N PHE A 64 5.27 -2.99 27.31
CA PHE A 64 5.82 -1.69 27.70
C PHE A 64 4.80 -0.55 27.57
N ALA A 65 3.84 -0.66 26.65
CA ALA A 65 2.94 0.44 26.32
C ALA A 65 2.00 0.89 27.45
N SER A 66 1.70 0.03 28.42
CA SER A 66 0.76 0.33 29.51
C SER A 66 1.20 1.47 30.43
N GLY A 67 2.51 1.74 30.51
CA GLY A 67 3.08 2.84 31.30
C GLY A 67 3.15 4.19 30.58
N TYR A 68 2.76 4.24 29.30
CA TYR A 68 2.90 5.42 28.44
C TYR A 68 1.54 5.87 27.90
N SER A 69 1.44 7.17 27.61
CA SER A 69 0.30 7.73 26.87
C SER A 69 0.25 7.20 25.44
N ILE A 70 -0.92 7.31 24.81
CA ILE A 70 -1.10 6.88 23.41
C ILE A 70 -0.14 7.61 22.45
N PHE A 71 0.14 8.89 22.72
CA PHE A 71 1.04 9.70 21.91
C PHE A 71 2.50 9.25 22.05
N GLU A 72 2.96 8.98 23.27
CA GLU A 72 4.32 8.46 23.50
C GLU A 72 4.49 7.09 22.82
N ASN A 73 3.51 6.20 22.94
CA ASN A 73 3.52 4.92 22.25
C ASN A 73 3.57 5.08 20.73
N LEU A 74 2.79 6.01 20.18
CA LEU A 74 2.80 6.31 18.75
C LEU A 74 4.17 6.85 18.28
N ALA A 75 4.81 7.72 19.08
CA ALA A 75 6.15 8.23 18.77
C ALA A 75 7.18 7.10 18.70
N VAL A 76 7.15 6.16 19.64
CA VAL A 76 8.08 5.01 19.64
C VAL A 76 7.90 4.16 18.38
N VAL A 77 6.65 3.88 17.99
CA VAL A 77 6.36 3.13 16.75
C VAL A 77 6.85 3.90 15.52
N PHE A 78 6.67 5.22 15.47
CA PHE A 78 7.14 6.03 14.35
C PHE A 78 8.66 6.17 14.28
N ILE A 79 9.35 6.24 15.42
CA ILE A 79 10.82 6.22 15.45
C ILE A 79 11.32 4.89 14.88
N ALA A 80 10.73 3.76 15.30
CA ALA A 80 11.09 2.45 14.76
C ALA A 80 10.81 2.35 13.25
N LEU A 81 9.66 2.86 12.80
CA LEU A 81 9.32 2.93 11.37
C LEU A 81 10.30 3.80 10.59
N LEU A 82 10.71 4.95 11.14
CA LEU A 82 11.67 5.86 10.52
C LEU A 82 13.04 5.20 10.35
N VAL A 83 13.54 4.52 11.39
CA VAL A 83 14.83 3.82 11.32
C VAL A 83 14.81 2.77 10.21
N ILE A 84 13.76 1.96 10.15
CA ILE A 84 13.64 0.87 9.17
C ILE A 84 13.36 1.42 7.77
N GLY A 85 12.54 2.47 7.66
CA GLY A 85 12.29 3.19 6.42
C GLY A 85 13.57 3.80 5.85
N ALA A 86 14.40 4.44 6.69
CA ALA A 86 15.67 5.01 6.27
C ALA A 86 16.65 3.94 5.78
N LEU A 87 16.78 2.82 6.51
CA LEU A 87 17.61 1.68 6.10
C LEU A 87 17.16 1.10 4.74
N ASN A 88 15.85 0.89 4.57
CA ASN A 88 15.30 0.40 3.31
C ASN A 88 15.48 1.40 2.17
N THR A 89 15.35 2.69 2.45
CA THR A 89 15.55 3.75 1.44
C THR A 89 16.99 3.74 0.91
N ILE A 90 17.99 3.61 1.80
CA ILE A 90 19.41 3.50 1.41
C ILE A 90 19.66 2.25 0.55
N LEU A 91 19.00 1.14 0.87
CA LEU A 91 19.16 -0.13 0.18
C LEU A 91 18.51 -0.14 -1.23
N TRP A 92 17.37 0.53 -1.38
CA TRP A 92 16.54 0.47 -2.58
C TRP A 92 16.82 1.59 -3.58
N ILE A 93 17.07 2.83 -3.15
CA ILE A 93 17.29 3.94 -4.08
C ILE A 93 18.62 3.74 -4.81
N PRO A 94 18.62 3.44 -6.13
CA PRO A 94 19.83 3.40 -6.93
C PRO A 94 20.47 4.79 -6.97
N SER A 95 21.79 4.85 -6.85
CA SER A 95 22.53 6.13 -6.95
C SER A 95 22.19 6.92 -8.24
N ALA A 96 21.89 6.19 -9.32
CA ALA A 96 21.57 6.73 -10.65
C ALA A 96 20.13 7.25 -10.84
N GLU A 97 19.23 7.12 -9.85
CA GLU A 97 17.84 7.55 -10.02
C GLU A 97 17.66 9.07 -10.07
N GLY A 98 16.64 9.50 -10.83
CA GLY A 98 16.35 10.91 -11.11
C GLY A 98 16.02 11.74 -9.86
N ARG A 99 16.25 13.05 -9.93
CA ARG A 99 16.03 14.01 -8.84
C ARG A 99 14.64 13.94 -8.20
N ARG A 100 13.61 13.50 -8.94
CA ARG A 100 12.22 13.39 -8.45
C ARG A 100 12.03 12.30 -7.40
N THR A 101 12.58 11.10 -7.62
CA THR A 101 12.44 9.99 -6.66
C THR A 101 13.14 10.31 -5.34
N LYS A 102 14.35 10.89 -5.43
CA LYS A 102 15.10 11.35 -4.25
C LYS A 102 14.33 12.44 -3.49
N ALA A 103 13.73 13.40 -4.19
CA ALA A 103 12.93 14.45 -3.56
C ALA A 103 11.70 13.88 -2.82
N SER A 104 10.98 12.92 -3.39
CA SER A 104 9.84 12.29 -2.73
C SER A 104 10.25 11.47 -1.50
N ALA A 105 11.36 10.73 -1.57
CA ALA A 105 11.89 9.99 -0.42
C ALA A 105 12.32 10.93 0.72
N VAL A 106 13.08 11.98 0.40
CA VAL A 106 13.51 12.99 1.39
C VAL A 106 12.30 13.70 2.00
N SER A 107 11.29 14.03 1.20
CA SER A 107 10.05 14.64 1.69
C SER A 107 9.31 13.73 2.68
N GLY A 108 9.21 12.43 2.38
CA GLY A 108 8.62 11.45 3.30
C GLY A 108 9.40 11.31 4.62
N ILE A 109 10.74 11.27 4.57
CA ILE A 109 11.59 11.23 5.76
C ILE A 109 11.43 12.52 6.58
N ALA A 110 11.47 13.69 5.93
CA ALA A 110 11.30 14.98 6.60
C ALA A 110 9.93 15.08 7.28
N TRP A 111 8.87 14.58 6.65
CA TRP A 111 7.54 14.48 7.23
C TRP A 111 7.49 13.58 8.46
N MET A 112 8.12 12.41 8.40
CA MET A 112 8.22 11.50 9.55
C MET A 112 8.98 12.15 10.73
N VAL A 113 10.09 12.83 10.46
CA VAL A 113 10.84 13.59 11.48
C VAL A 113 9.95 14.66 12.10
N PHE A 114 9.22 15.41 11.28
CA PHE A 114 8.25 16.41 11.76
C PHE A 114 7.21 15.77 12.69
N LEU A 115 6.59 14.65 12.30
CA LEU A 115 5.61 13.97 13.14
C LEU A 115 6.19 13.52 14.47
N ILE A 116 7.40 12.97 14.48
CA ILE A 116 8.07 12.55 15.72
C ILE A 116 8.30 13.75 16.65
N VAL A 117 8.85 14.86 16.12
CA VAL A 117 9.07 16.09 16.89
C VAL A 117 7.74 16.65 17.39
N TRP A 118 6.70 16.66 16.55
CA TRP A 118 5.37 17.12 16.91
C TRP A 118 4.80 16.32 18.09
N ILE A 119 4.84 15.00 17.99
CA ILE A 119 4.26 14.10 19.00
C ILE A 119 4.99 14.23 20.34
N ILE A 120 6.32 14.30 20.33
CA ILE A 120 7.12 14.36 21.56
C ILE A 120 6.95 15.70 22.29
N PHE A 121 6.99 16.81 21.55
CA PHE A 121 7.11 18.13 22.18
C PHE A 121 5.81 18.92 22.23
N PHE A 122 4.87 18.68 21.31
CA PHE A 122 3.71 19.54 21.13
C PHE A 122 2.39 18.83 21.38
N ALA A 123 2.26 17.54 21.05
CA ALA A 123 0.96 16.87 21.03
C ALA A 123 0.20 16.88 22.36
N LEU A 124 0.91 16.89 23.50
CA LEU A 124 0.29 16.99 24.83
C LEU A 124 -0.49 18.29 25.06
N GLY A 125 -0.17 19.36 24.34
CA GLY A 125 -0.88 20.64 24.42
C GLY A 125 -2.13 20.74 23.55
N PHE A 126 -2.43 19.70 22.75
CA PHE A 126 -3.53 19.69 21.79
C PHE A 126 -4.46 18.50 22.05
N GLY A 127 -5.75 18.65 21.74
CA GLY A 127 -6.68 17.54 21.79
C GLY A 127 -6.41 16.50 20.69
N PHE A 128 -7.15 15.40 20.73
CA PHE A 128 -6.96 14.28 19.81
C PHE A 128 -7.24 14.69 18.35
N TYR A 129 -8.33 15.42 18.11
CA TYR A 129 -8.72 15.86 16.76
C TYR A 129 -7.77 16.90 16.19
N GLU A 130 -7.28 17.83 17.01
CA GLU A 130 -6.30 18.82 16.62
C GLU A 130 -4.99 18.15 16.20
N ASN A 131 -4.54 17.16 16.96
CA ASN A 131 -3.33 16.38 16.62
C ASN A 131 -3.48 15.63 15.29
N ILE A 132 -4.64 15.00 15.03
CA ILE A 132 -4.91 14.37 13.73
C ILE A 132 -4.96 15.44 12.62
N GLY A 133 -5.63 16.57 12.88
CA GLY A 133 -5.72 17.68 11.93
C GLY A 133 -4.34 18.20 11.53
N ILE A 134 -3.42 18.34 12.49
CA ILE A 134 -2.04 18.80 12.25
C ILE A 134 -1.22 17.74 11.50
N ALA A 135 -1.37 16.46 11.85
CA ALA A 135 -0.75 15.38 11.09
C ALA A 135 -1.22 15.39 9.62
N LEU A 136 -2.52 15.55 9.37
CA LEU A 136 -3.08 15.65 8.02
C LEU A 136 -2.67 16.95 7.31
N ALA A 137 -2.58 18.08 8.02
CA ALA A 137 -2.13 19.34 7.45
C ALA A 137 -0.67 19.26 6.99
N SER A 138 0.19 18.62 7.77
CA SER A 138 1.58 18.39 7.35
C SER A 138 1.67 17.43 6.15
N LEU A 139 0.81 16.40 6.10
CA LEU A 139 0.71 15.50 4.95
C LEU A 139 0.20 16.24 3.70
N LEU A 140 -0.71 17.22 3.85
CA LEU A 140 -1.16 18.09 2.76
C LEU A 140 0.00 18.85 2.15
N VAL A 141 0.86 19.45 2.97
CA VAL A 141 2.03 20.21 2.50
C VAL A 141 2.95 19.30 1.70
N VAL A 142 3.24 18.11 2.22
CA VAL A 142 4.06 17.09 1.54
C VAL A 142 3.43 16.64 0.23
N GLY A 143 2.11 16.42 0.25
CA GLY A 143 1.31 16.07 -0.92
C GLY A 143 1.37 17.14 -1.99
N LEU A 144 1.19 18.41 -1.63
CA LEU A 144 1.27 19.56 -2.53
C LEU A 144 2.64 19.68 -3.20
N VAL A 145 3.71 19.53 -2.42
CA VAL A 145 5.09 19.52 -2.96
C VAL A 145 5.27 18.38 -3.95
N ASN A 146 4.82 17.17 -3.62
CA ASN A 146 4.92 16.02 -4.54
C ASN A 146 4.07 16.22 -5.79
N VAL A 147 2.83 16.70 -5.67
CA VAL A 147 1.96 17.02 -6.80
C VAL A 147 2.63 18.05 -7.71
N ALA A 148 3.22 19.11 -7.16
CA ALA A 148 3.93 20.13 -7.95
C ALA A 148 5.15 19.56 -8.71
N LEU A 149 5.79 18.52 -8.16
CA LEU A 149 6.94 17.83 -8.80
C LEU A 149 6.52 16.82 -9.88
N TRP A 150 5.37 16.18 -9.70
CA TRP A 150 4.95 15.02 -10.50
C TRP A 150 3.85 15.32 -11.53
N VAL A 151 3.03 16.36 -11.33
CA VAL A 151 1.95 16.69 -12.27
C VAL A 151 2.51 17.33 -13.56
N PRO A 152 2.23 16.78 -14.76
CA PRO A 152 2.67 17.34 -16.02
C PRO A 152 2.13 18.76 -16.27
N LYS A 153 3.03 19.68 -16.63
CA LYS A 153 2.67 21.09 -16.84
C LYS A 153 1.81 21.33 -18.10
N HIS A 154 1.83 20.46 -19.12
CA HIS A 154 1.03 20.61 -20.36
C HIS A 154 0.66 19.24 -21.00
N GLY A 155 -0.50 19.17 -21.67
CA GLY A 155 -0.95 18.04 -22.52
C GLY A 155 -1.95 17.07 -21.88
N ASP A 156 -3.09 16.82 -22.56
CA ASP A 156 -4.17 15.78 -22.47
C ASP A 156 -4.59 15.13 -21.13
N SER A 157 -4.05 15.60 -20.01
CA SER A 157 -4.22 15.04 -18.66
C SER A 157 -5.27 15.80 -17.84
N GLY A 158 -6.29 16.38 -18.49
CA GLY A 158 -7.35 17.15 -17.83
C GLY A 158 -7.99 16.40 -16.66
N GLY A 159 -8.25 15.09 -16.81
CA GLY A 159 -8.79 14.25 -15.75
C GLY A 159 -7.85 14.09 -14.54
N GLY A 160 -6.53 14.03 -14.78
CA GLY A 160 -5.53 13.91 -13.71
C GLY A 160 -5.45 15.18 -12.85
N ARG A 161 -5.58 16.36 -13.49
CA ARG A 161 -5.60 17.65 -12.77
C ARG A 161 -6.86 17.81 -11.93
N ILE A 162 -8.03 17.50 -12.49
CA ILE A 162 -9.30 17.55 -11.74
C ILE A 162 -9.25 16.59 -10.56
N SER A 163 -8.71 15.38 -10.75
CA SER A 163 -8.53 14.40 -9.68
C SER A 163 -7.60 14.91 -8.57
N ALA A 164 -6.45 15.49 -8.93
CA ALA A 164 -5.51 16.05 -7.97
C ALA A 164 -6.11 17.23 -7.19
N ILE A 165 -6.78 18.16 -7.87
CA ILE A 165 -7.46 19.31 -7.23
C ILE A 165 -8.58 18.82 -6.30
N GLY A 166 -9.37 17.82 -6.71
CA GLY A 166 -10.42 17.23 -5.89
C GLY A 166 -9.87 16.58 -4.61
N ALA A 167 -8.78 15.80 -4.74
CA ALA A 167 -8.12 15.18 -3.59
C ALA A 167 -7.51 16.22 -2.63
N ILE A 168 -6.85 17.26 -3.16
CA ILE A 168 -6.31 18.37 -2.37
C ILE A 168 -7.43 19.13 -1.66
N GLY A 169 -8.50 19.47 -2.37
CA GLY A 169 -9.65 20.19 -1.81
C GLY A 169 -10.32 19.41 -0.68
N TRP A 170 -10.47 18.10 -0.84
CA TRP A 170 -10.98 17.23 0.22
C TRP A 170 -10.05 17.14 1.43
N LEU A 171 -8.74 17.05 1.20
CA LEU A 171 -7.76 17.02 2.30
C LEU A 171 -7.75 18.35 3.06
N ILE A 172 -7.84 19.49 2.36
CA ILE A 172 -8.04 20.82 2.99
C ILE A 172 -9.31 20.82 3.85
N PHE A 173 -10.42 20.30 3.31
CA PHE A 173 -11.66 20.19 4.06
C PHE A 173 -11.47 19.40 5.36
N ILE A 174 -10.82 18.23 5.34
CA ILE A 174 -10.60 17.44 6.57
C ILE A 174 -9.74 18.20 7.57
N VAL A 175 -8.66 18.84 7.10
CA VAL A 175 -7.74 19.60 7.94
C VAL A 175 -8.45 20.73 8.67
N LEU A 176 -9.40 21.40 8.01
CA LEU A 176 -10.22 22.44 8.61
C LEU A 176 -11.35 21.87 9.48
N TRP A 177 -11.96 20.77 9.03
CA TRP A 177 -13.11 20.16 9.69
C TRP A 177 -12.77 19.54 11.03
N LEU A 178 -11.63 18.84 11.17
CA LEU A 178 -11.34 18.11 12.41
C LEU A 178 -11.19 19.02 13.64
N PRO A 179 -10.38 20.12 13.61
CA PRO A 179 -10.32 21.06 14.72
C PRO A 179 -11.67 21.76 14.94
N PHE A 180 -12.32 22.17 13.83
CA PHE A 180 -13.61 22.84 13.89
C PHE A 180 -14.72 21.96 14.50
N ALA A 181 -14.72 20.66 14.22
CA ALA A 181 -15.73 19.74 14.72
C ALA A 181 -15.71 19.67 16.26
N ASN A 182 -14.52 19.78 16.86
CA ASN A 182 -14.39 19.83 18.31
C ASN A 182 -15.11 21.06 18.87
N ASP A 183 -14.80 22.25 18.35
CA ASP A 183 -15.43 23.51 18.80
C ASP A 183 -16.92 23.60 18.44
N PHE A 184 -17.31 23.12 17.26
CA PHE A 184 -18.69 23.14 16.77
C PHE A 184 -19.60 22.27 17.65
N SER A 185 -19.10 21.12 18.11
CA SER A 185 -19.83 20.23 19.01
C SER A 185 -20.21 20.89 20.32
N VAL A 186 -19.36 21.80 20.81
CA VAL A 186 -19.55 22.52 22.09
C VAL A 186 -20.40 23.78 21.90
N SER A 187 -20.24 24.48 20.77
CA SER A 187 -20.74 25.84 20.60
C SER A 187 -22.03 25.97 19.77
N VAL A 188 -22.29 25.06 18.83
CA VAL A 188 -23.39 25.25 17.85
C VAL A 188 -24.37 24.09 17.87
N TYR A 189 -23.90 22.87 17.66
CA TYR A 189 -24.75 21.69 17.58
C TYR A 189 -23.99 20.48 18.12
N PRO A 190 -24.54 19.71 19.07
CA PRO A 190 -23.85 18.56 19.65
C PRO A 190 -23.71 17.47 18.60
N ILE A 191 -22.52 17.39 18.01
CA ILE A 191 -22.09 16.30 17.12
C ILE A 191 -21.21 15.37 17.95
N ASN A 192 -21.53 14.08 17.96
CA ASN A 192 -20.67 13.08 18.60
C ASN A 192 -19.55 12.59 17.67
N PHE A 193 -18.64 11.79 18.23
CA PHE A 193 -17.51 11.21 17.50
C PHE A 193 -17.92 10.48 16.21
N TYR A 194 -18.97 9.66 16.24
CA TYR A 194 -19.38 8.87 15.08
C TYR A 194 -20.03 9.73 14.00
N GLN A 195 -20.82 10.73 14.37
CA GLN A 195 -21.38 11.69 13.42
C GLN A 195 -20.29 12.54 12.75
N SER A 196 -19.24 12.94 13.48
CA SER A 196 -18.05 13.55 12.86
C SER A 196 -17.40 12.60 11.85
N GLY A 197 -17.27 11.32 12.18
CA GLY A 197 -16.81 10.27 11.25
C GLY A 197 -17.70 10.12 10.03
N ALA A 198 -19.03 10.16 10.19
CA ALA A 198 -20.00 10.10 9.10
C ALA A 198 -19.86 11.30 8.15
N ILE A 199 -19.60 12.50 8.66
CA ILE A 199 -19.36 13.70 7.85
C ILE A 199 -18.08 13.53 7.02
N VAL A 200 -17.01 12.98 7.62
CA VAL A 200 -15.78 12.67 6.89
C VAL A 200 -16.04 11.64 5.78
N LEU A 201 -16.79 10.57 6.06
CA LEU A 201 -17.16 9.57 5.04
C LEU A 201 -18.04 10.14 3.93
N ALA A 202 -19.02 10.98 4.26
CA ALA A 202 -19.87 11.65 3.28
C ALA A 202 -19.07 12.61 2.39
N SER A 203 -18.12 13.36 2.96
CA SER A 203 -17.21 14.22 2.19
C SER A 203 -16.29 13.41 1.28
N LEU A 204 -15.84 12.22 1.72
CA LEU A 204 -15.03 11.29 0.93
C LEU A 204 -15.82 10.77 -0.26
N LEU A 205 -17.11 10.44 -0.08
CA LEU A 205 -18.00 10.08 -1.18
C LEU A 205 -18.10 11.19 -2.22
N LEU A 206 -18.35 12.42 -1.77
CA LEU A 206 -18.44 13.58 -2.66
C LEU A 206 -17.14 13.76 -3.43
N MET A 207 -15.99 13.67 -2.76
CA MET A 207 -14.67 13.72 -3.39
C MET A 207 -14.52 12.64 -4.46
N PHE A 208 -14.84 11.37 -4.14
CA PHE A 208 -14.75 10.30 -5.13
C PHE A 208 -15.68 10.50 -6.31
N MET A 209 -16.89 11.05 -6.12
CA MET A 209 -17.77 11.38 -7.24
C MET A 209 -17.12 12.41 -8.17
N ILE A 210 -16.49 13.46 -7.62
CA ILE A 210 -15.75 14.46 -8.41
C ILE A 210 -14.57 13.81 -9.13
N VAL A 211 -13.78 13.00 -8.42
CA VAL A 211 -12.56 12.39 -8.96
C VAL A 211 -12.87 11.38 -10.05
N ILE A 212 -13.89 10.54 -9.87
CA ILE A 212 -14.21 9.43 -10.78
C ILE A 212 -15.08 9.90 -11.96
N SER A 213 -15.89 10.96 -11.80
CA SER A 213 -16.80 11.46 -12.85
C SER A 213 -16.14 11.62 -14.23
N PRO A 214 -14.94 12.24 -14.37
CA PRO A 214 -14.25 12.37 -15.66
C PRO A 214 -13.85 11.03 -16.31
N TRP A 215 -13.73 9.97 -15.52
CA TRP A 215 -13.25 8.66 -15.96
C TRP A 215 -14.40 7.68 -16.19
N TRP A 216 -15.62 7.98 -15.74
CA TRP A 216 -16.75 7.05 -15.77
C TRP A 216 -17.06 6.50 -17.17
N GLY A 217 -16.95 7.35 -18.20
CA GLY A 217 -17.14 6.97 -19.60
C GLY A 217 -16.01 6.11 -20.18
N LYS A 218 -14.79 6.26 -19.67
CA LYS A 218 -13.56 5.65 -20.19
C LYS A 218 -13.19 4.32 -19.53
N MET A 219 -13.90 3.91 -18.48
CA MET A 219 -13.67 2.65 -17.76
C MET A 219 -14.20 1.44 -18.53
N GLN A 220 -13.62 1.19 -19.70
CA GLN A 220 -13.74 -0.07 -20.43
C GLN A 220 -12.33 -0.63 -20.58
N ILE A 221 -12.09 -1.78 -19.97
CA ILE A 221 -10.85 -2.51 -20.12
C ILE A 221 -11.11 -3.58 -21.19
N SER A 222 -10.43 -3.48 -22.32
CA SER A 222 -10.27 -4.58 -23.27
C SER A 222 -8.91 -5.22 -23.02
N ILE A 223 -8.88 -6.54 -22.89
CA ILE A 223 -7.64 -7.31 -22.81
C ILE A 223 -7.61 -8.20 -24.05
N ASP A 224 -6.57 -8.07 -24.87
CA ASP A 224 -6.24 -8.95 -26.00
C ASP A 224 -7.40 -9.30 -26.96
N GLY A 225 -8.27 -8.32 -27.26
CA GLY A 225 -9.33 -8.47 -28.26
C GLY A 225 -10.51 -9.36 -27.85
N ASP A 226 -10.34 -10.25 -26.87
CA ASP A 226 -11.35 -11.21 -26.44
C ASP A 226 -11.80 -10.98 -24.99
N VAL A 227 -13.11 -10.78 -24.87
CA VAL A 227 -13.87 -10.59 -23.62
C VAL A 227 -13.57 -9.26 -22.91
N SER A 228 -14.30 -8.21 -23.31
CA SER A 228 -14.38 -7.00 -22.49
C SER A 228 -14.87 -7.36 -21.09
N VAL A 229 -14.27 -6.76 -20.07
CA VAL A 229 -14.65 -6.98 -18.66
C VAL A 229 -16.09 -6.51 -18.36
N GLY A 230 -16.75 -5.91 -19.37
CA GLY A 230 -18.16 -5.56 -19.37
C GLY A 230 -18.46 -4.42 -18.40
N ARG A 231 -19.60 -4.50 -17.71
CA ARG A 231 -20.01 -3.51 -16.69
C ARG A 231 -19.41 -3.75 -15.30
N ARG A 232 -18.54 -4.76 -15.13
CA ARG A 232 -18.01 -5.17 -13.82
C ARG A 232 -17.18 -4.09 -13.12
N PRO A 233 -16.28 -3.33 -13.79
CA PRO A 233 -15.56 -2.23 -13.13
C PRO A 233 -16.53 -1.16 -12.59
N LYS A 234 -17.54 -0.79 -13.39
CA LYS A 234 -18.58 0.16 -12.97
C LYS A 234 -19.41 -0.37 -11.79
N ALA A 235 -19.78 -1.65 -11.82
CA ALA A 235 -20.48 -2.30 -10.71
C ALA A 235 -19.63 -2.32 -9.42
N THR A 236 -18.33 -2.60 -9.54
CA THR A 236 -17.38 -2.60 -8.40
C THR A 236 -17.31 -1.23 -7.75
N ILE A 237 -17.19 -0.18 -8.57
CA ILE A 237 -17.20 1.20 -8.08
C ILE A 237 -18.55 1.53 -7.43
N GLY A 238 -19.67 1.19 -8.08
CA GLY A 238 -21.00 1.38 -7.51
C GLY A 238 -21.19 0.70 -6.14
N LEU A 239 -20.72 -0.55 -6.00
CA LEU A 239 -20.73 -1.28 -4.72
C LEU A 239 -19.86 -0.59 -3.67
N PHE A 240 -18.71 -0.03 -4.06
CA PHE A 240 -17.83 0.69 -3.15
C PHE A 240 -18.49 1.97 -2.62
N PHE A 241 -19.14 2.75 -3.50
CA PHE A 241 -19.95 3.90 -3.10
C PHE A 241 -21.08 3.51 -2.16
N LEU A 242 -21.79 2.42 -2.45
CA LEU A 242 -22.88 1.93 -1.62
C LEU A 242 -22.38 1.49 -0.24
N TRP A 243 -21.22 0.84 -0.16
CA TRP A 243 -20.61 0.43 1.09
C TRP A 243 -20.19 1.62 1.96
N ILE A 244 -19.51 2.63 1.39
CA ILE A 244 -19.17 3.85 2.15
C ILE A 244 -20.44 4.59 2.59
N LEU A 245 -21.47 4.65 1.74
CA LEU A 245 -22.75 5.26 2.12
C LEU A 245 -23.41 4.51 3.29
N ALA A 246 -23.40 3.18 3.25
CA ALA A 246 -23.89 2.36 4.36
C ALA A 246 -23.11 2.61 5.66
N LEU A 247 -21.79 2.77 5.59
CA LEU A 247 -20.97 3.15 6.75
C LEU A 247 -21.31 4.55 7.27
N ALA A 248 -21.50 5.53 6.39
CA ALA A 248 -21.90 6.88 6.79
C ALA A 248 -23.26 6.88 7.50
N ILE A 249 -24.23 6.12 6.99
CA ILE A 249 -25.55 5.95 7.62
C ILE A 249 -25.42 5.24 8.97
N TRP A 250 -24.64 4.16 9.05
CA TRP A 250 -24.39 3.45 10.31
C TRP A 250 -23.81 4.38 11.38
N MET A 251 -22.74 5.11 11.02
CA MET A 251 -22.04 6.03 11.91
C MET A 251 -22.94 7.18 12.37
N TRP A 252 -23.86 7.65 11.51
CA TRP A 252 -24.75 8.75 11.86
C TRP A 252 -25.91 8.34 12.78
N PHE A 253 -26.52 7.18 12.53
CA PHE A 253 -27.80 6.81 13.17
C PHE A 253 -27.71 5.70 14.22
N LEU A 254 -26.75 4.79 14.09
CA LEU A 254 -26.74 3.54 14.85
C LEU A 254 -25.54 3.43 15.79
N ALA A 255 -24.39 3.97 15.40
CA ALA A 255 -23.12 3.72 16.08
C ALA A 255 -23.09 4.14 17.57
N ASP A 256 -23.83 5.17 17.97
CA ASP A 256 -23.89 5.61 19.37
C ASP A 256 -24.48 4.56 20.32
N ASN A 257 -25.27 3.61 19.79
CA ASN A 257 -25.87 2.54 20.59
C ASN A 257 -24.91 1.38 20.86
N TYR A 258 -23.68 1.45 20.35
CA TYR A 258 -22.69 0.37 20.39
C TYR A 258 -21.37 0.85 20.96
N SER A 259 -20.62 -0.07 21.58
CA SER A 259 -19.25 0.21 22.02
C SER A 259 -18.34 0.49 20.83
N LEU A 260 -17.20 1.15 21.06
CA LEU A 260 -16.21 1.40 20.00
C LEU A 260 -15.79 0.09 19.32
N ASN A 261 -15.55 -0.97 20.10
CA ASN A 261 -15.17 -2.29 19.58
C ASN A 261 -16.29 -2.92 18.75
N GLN A 262 -17.54 -2.83 19.18
CA GLN A 262 -18.69 -3.32 18.39
C GLN A 262 -18.85 -2.55 17.08
N ASN A 263 -18.59 -1.23 17.06
CA ASN A 263 -18.59 -0.44 15.83
C ASN A 263 -17.45 -0.83 14.87
N ILE A 264 -16.26 -1.16 15.40
CA ILE A 264 -15.16 -1.72 14.62
C ILE A 264 -15.58 -3.07 14.00
N ALA A 265 -16.19 -3.96 14.78
CA ALA A 265 -16.71 -5.24 14.30
C ALA A 265 -17.77 -5.08 13.20
N ALA A 266 -18.73 -4.17 13.38
CA ALA A 266 -19.75 -3.86 12.37
C ALA A 266 -19.12 -3.36 11.06
N THR A 267 -18.10 -2.49 11.17
CA THR A 267 -17.35 -1.98 10.01
C THR A 267 -16.64 -3.12 9.28
N LEU A 268 -15.90 -3.97 10.00
CA LEU A 268 -15.19 -5.13 9.43
C LEU A 268 -16.14 -6.12 8.76
N LEU A 269 -17.27 -6.44 9.40
CA LEU A 269 -18.28 -7.32 8.84
C LEU A 269 -18.90 -6.73 7.56
N SER A 270 -19.21 -5.43 7.56
CA SER A 270 -19.72 -4.76 6.35
C SER A 270 -18.72 -4.80 5.19
N PHE A 271 -17.43 -4.67 5.50
CA PHE A 271 -16.34 -4.78 4.51
C PHE A 271 -16.25 -6.19 3.94
N ALA A 272 -16.37 -7.23 4.78
CA ALA A 272 -16.43 -8.62 4.30
C ALA A 272 -17.63 -8.84 3.36
N ILE A 273 -18.82 -8.34 3.71
CA ILE A 273 -20.01 -8.41 2.84
C ILE A 273 -19.74 -7.69 1.50
N PHE A 274 -19.14 -6.50 1.54
CA PHE A 274 -18.74 -5.77 0.35
C PHE A 274 -17.78 -6.57 -0.55
N CYS A 275 -16.72 -7.14 0.02
CA CYS A 275 -15.80 -8.00 -0.72
C CYS A 275 -16.51 -9.23 -1.30
N ALA A 276 -17.47 -9.83 -0.59
CA ALA A 276 -18.20 -11.00 -1.07
C ALA A 276 -19.04 -10.64 -2.30
N MET A 277 -19.67 -9.46 -2.28
CA MET A 277 -20.39 -8.94 -3.44
C MET A 277 -19.45 -8.70 -4.64
N ILE A 278 -18.26 -8.13 -4.42
CA ILE A 278 -17.24 -8.00 -5.48
C ILE A 278 -16.89 -9.37 -6.05
N ILE A 279 -16.58 -10.35 -5.20
CA ILE A 279 -16.27 -11.71 -5.67
C ILE A 279 -17.41 -12.24 -6.52
N GLY A 280 -18.67 -12.08 -6.10
CA GLY A 280 -19.85 -12.47 -6.90
C GLY A 280 -19.89 -11.82 -8.28
N VAL A 281 -19.61 -10.51 -8.38
CA VAL A 281 -19.56 -9.77 -9.65
C VAL A 281 -18.46 -10.30 -10.58
N TRP A 282 -17.32 -10.69 -10.01
CA TRP A 282 -16.13 -11.12 -10.76
C TRP A 282 -16.01 -12.65 -10.93
N TYR A 283 -16.83 -13.44 -10.22
CA TYR A 283 -16.74 -14.90 -10.18
C TYR A 283 -16.89 -15.56 -11.56
N SER A 284 -17.89 -15.13 -12.33
CA SER A 284 -18.12 -15.68 -13.68
C SER A 284 -16.96 -15.44 -14.64
N TRP A 285 -16.32 -14.28 -14.55
CA TRP A 285 -15.23 -13.88 -15.42
C TRP A 285 -13.90 -14.54 -15.03
N THR A 286 -13.61 -14.62 -13.74
CA THR A 286 -12.41 -15.30 -13.24
C THR A 286 -12.42 -16.78 -13.61
N ARG A 287 -13.59 -17.44 -13.58
CA ARG A 287 -13.73 -18.84 -14.00
C ARG A 287 -13.46 -19.08 -15.49
N SER A 288 -13.73 -18.09 -16.35
CA SER A 288 -13.54 -18.24 -17.80
C SER A 288 -12.09 -18.12 -18.27
N ARG A 289 -11.15 -17.75 -17.40
CA ARG A 289 -9.79 -17.41 -17.83
C ARG A 289 -8.76 -18.55 -17.80
N ASP A 290 -9.10 -19.77 -17.39
CA ASP A 290 -8.16 -20.90 -17.19
C ASP A 290 -6.92 -20.60 -16.29
N GLU A 291 -6.69 -19.34 -15.91
CA GLU A 291 -5.92 -18.89 -14.75
C GLU A 291 -6.66 -19.42 -13.50
N GLY A 292 -6.30 -20.65 -13.12
CA GLY A 292 -7.10 -21.57 -12.33
C GLY A 292 -7.44 -21.15 -10.88
N PRO A 293 -7.84 -22.13 -10.03
CA PRO A 293 -8.32 -21.90 -8.67
C PRO A 293 -7.26 -21.39 -7.66
N GLU A 294 -6.15 -20.83 -8.14
CA GLU A 294 -4.92 -20.67 -7.39
C GLU A 294 -4.95 -19.55 -6.34
N SER A 295 -5.90 -18.61 -6.43
CA SER A 295 -6.09 -17.49 -5.49
C SER A 295 -7.24 -17.69 -4.49
N TRP A 296 -8.07 -18.73 -4.63
CA TRP A 296 -9.24 -18.93 -3.76
C TRP A 296 -8.86 -19.20 -2.32
N LEU A 297 -7.73 -19.87 -2.07
CA LEU A 297 -7.24 -20.07 -0.71
C LEU A 297 -6.88 -18.73 -0.05
N SER A 298 -6.10 -17.88 -0.72
CA SER A 298 -5.73 -16.57 -0.16
C SER A 298 -6.93 -15.66 0.07
N ILE A 299 -7.90 -15.68 -0.86
CA ILE A 299 -9.15 -14.95 -0.71
C ILE A 299 -9.94 -15.51 0.47
N GLY A 300 -10.19 -16.82 0.52
CA GLY A 300 -10.92 -17.47 1.61
C GLY A 300 -10.26 -17.26 2.97
N LEU A 301 -8.93 -17.29 3.04
CA LEU A 301 -8.16 -17.02 4.25
C LEU A 301 -8.34 -15.57 4.73
N ALA A 302 -8.29 -14.59 3.82
CA ALA A 302 -8.55 -13.19 4.17
C ALA A 302 -9.98 -12.99 4.68
N PHE A 303 -10.97 -13.66 4.08
CA PHE A 303 -12.36 -13.62 4.55
C PHE A 303 -12.53 -14.24 5.93
N ALA A 304 -11.99 -15.43 6.13
CA ALA A 304 -12.02 -16.10 7.42
C ALA A 304 -11.39 -15.21 8.49
N TRP A 305 -10.26 -14.58 8.20
CA TRP A 305 -9.59 -13.65 9.10
C TRP A 305 -10.45 -12.44 9.46
N VAL A 306 -11.05 -11.77 8.47
CA VAL A 306 -11.93 -10.62 8.73
C VAL A 306 -13.13 -11.03 9.57
N ILE A 307 -13.76 -12.18 9.30
CA ILE A 307 -14.88 -12.70 10.09
C ILE A 307 -14.43 -13.01 11.53
N THR A 308 -13.30 -13.67 11.71
CA THR A 308 -12.73 -13.95 13.03
C THR A 308 -12.47 -12.66 13.80
N LEU A 309 -11.91 -11.62 13.17
CA LEU A 309 -11.71 -10.32 13.80
C LEU A 309 -13.03 -9.63 14.14
N SER A 310 -14.03 -9.68 13.27
CA SER A 310 -15.36 -9.14 13.57
C SER A 310 -15.97 -9.82 14.81
N LEU A 311 -15.86 -11.15 14.92
CA LEU A 311 -16.31 -11.89 16.10
C LEU A 311 -15.49 -11.52 17.35
N TRP A 312 -14.17 -11.36 17.20
CA TRP A 312 -13.30 -10.91 18.29
C TRP A 312 -13.74 -9.57 18.86
N PHE A 313 -13.85 -8.56 18.00
CA PHE A 313 -14.21 -7.20 18.38
C PHE A 313 -15.65 -7.10 18.91
N TRP A 314 -16.54 -7.98 18.48
CA TRP A 314 -17.92 -7.97 18.95
C TRP A 314 -18.10 -8.59 20.34
N PHE A 315 -17.44 -9.72 20.62
CA PHE A 315 -17.71 -10.52 21.82
C PHE A 315 -16.63 -10.43 22.90
N PHE A 316 -15.38 -10.18 22.53
CA PHE A 316 -14.24 -10.37 23.43
C PHE A 316 -13.45 -9.07 23.69
N ALA A 317 -13.36 -8.17 22.72
CA ALA A 317 -12.46 -7.01 22.81
C ALA A 317 -12.75 -6.06 23.99
N ASP A 318 -13.99 -5.99 24.48
CA ASP A 318 -14.34 -5.13 25.62
C ASP A 318 -13.71 -5.59 26.95
N TYR A 319 -13.19 -6.82 27.03
CA TYR A 319 -12.45 -7.33 28.20
C TYR A 319 -10.95 -7.03 28.17
N PHE A 320 -10.46 -6.42 27.10
CA PHE A 320 -9.05 -6.13 26.88
C PHE A 320 -8.86 -4.63 26.68
N ASP A 321 -7.69 -4.13 27.06
CA ASP A 321 -7.35 -2.74 26.75
C ASP A 321 -7.10 -2.54 25.24
N ILE A 322 -7.01 -1.28 24.82
CA ILE A 322 -6.81 -0.95 23.41
C ILE A 322 -5.49 -1.50 22.85
N TYR A 323 -4.42 -1.53 23.66
CA TYR A 323 -3.10 -1.98 23.22
C TYR A 323 -3.07 -3.50 23.03
N GLN A 324 -3.71 -4.24 23.93
CA GLN A 324 -3.91 -5.69 23.82
C GLN A 324 -4.73 -6.04 22.58
N ASN A 325 -5.82 -5.32 22.32
CA ASN A 325 -6.62 -5.53 21.11
C ASN A 325 -5.82 -5.26 19.82
N ILE A 326 -4.99 -4.22 19.79
CA ILE A 326 -4.08 -3.95 18.65
C ILE A 326 -3.06 -5.09 18.51
N ALA A 327 -2.48 -5.58 19.61
CA ALA A 327 -1.53 -6.69 19.57
C ALA A 327 -2.17 -7.97 19.00
N ILE A 328 -3.39 -8.30 19.43
CA ILE A 328 -4.14 -9.47 18.91
C ILE A 328 -4.43 -9.32 17.42
N PHE A 329 -4.81 -8.12 16.98
CA PHE A 329 -4.95 -7.82 15.55
C PHE A 329 -3.65 -8.11 14.78
N LEU A 330 -2.51 -7.59 15.26
CA LEU A 330 -1.21 -7.77 14.61
C LEU A 330 -0.75 -9.23 14.59
N VAL A 331 -0.92 -9.97 15.70
CA VAL A 331 -0.58 -11.40 15.76
C VAL A 331 -1.44 -12.20 14.79
N SER A 332 -2.75 -11.94 14.75
CA SER A 332 -3.65 -12.63 13.81
C SER A 332 -3.27 -12.34 12.34
N LEU A 333 -2.87 -11.11 12.03
CA LEU A 333 -2.37 -10.72 10.71
C LEU A 333 -1.10 -11.50 10.35
N LEU A 334 -0.16 -11.64 11.28
CA LEU A 334 1.06 -12.43 11.08
C LEU A 334 0.76 -13.90 10.84
N VAL A 335 -0.17 -14.50 11.59
CA VAL A 335 -0.59 -15.90 11.38
C VAL A 335 -1.14 -16.08 9.99
N VAL A 336 -2.04 -15.20 9.55
CA VAL A 336 -2.65 -15.25 8.21
C VAL A 336 -1.62 -15.03 7.12
N ALA A 337 -0.72 -14.07 7.28
CA ALA A 337 0.38 -13.83 6.34
C ALA A 337 1.33 -15.03 6.28
N GLY A 338 1.64 -15.66 7.41
CA GLY A 338 2.48 -16.87 7.49
C GLY A 338 1.83 -18.06 6.79
N VAL A 339 0.54 -18.30 7.02
CA VAL A 339 -0.22 -19.37 6.35
C VAL A 339 -0.33 -19.11 4.85
N GLY A 340 -0.67 -17.88 4.45
CA GLY A 340 -0.75 -17.48 3.04
C GLY A 340 0.59 -17.62 2.32
N GLY A 341 1.67 -17.14 2.95
CA GLY A 341 3.03 -17.26 2.44
C GLY A 341 3.51 -18.70 2.33
N ALA A 342 3.25 -19.54 3.33
CA ALA A 342 3.60 -20.97 3.29
C ALA A 342 2.84 -21.72 2.19
N ALA A 343 1.56 -21.41 2.00
CA ALA A 343 0.74 -21.99 0.93
C ALA A 343 1.26 -21.60 -0.46
N GLN A 344 1.73 -20.36 -0.64
CA GLN A 344 2.35 -19.90 -1.89
C GLN A 344 3.76 -20.45 -2.09
N TRP A 345 4.56 -20.57 -1.03
CA TRP A 345 5.94 -21.09 -1.10
C TRP A 345 6.00 -22.52 -1.63
N LYS A 346 5.10 -23.39 -1.16
CA LYS A 346 5.02 -24.78 -1.64
C LYS A 346 4.85 -24.83 -3.17
N LYS A 347 4.03 -23.94 -3.73
CA LYS A 347 3.79 -23.86 -5.17
C LYS A 347 5.04 -23.43 -5.94
N TRP A 348 5.80 -22.46 -5.43
CA TRP A 348 7.00 -21.99 -6.11
C TRP A 348 8.06 -23.10 -6.23
N ARG A 349 8.21 -23.90 -5.16
CA ARG A 349 9.10 -25.07 -5.16
C ARG A 349 8.65 -26.14 -6.16
N ASP A 350 7.34 -26.36 -6.28
CA ASP A 350 6.79 -27.34 -7.24
C ASP A 350 6.99 -26.88 -8.70
N PHE A 351 6.94 -25.56 -8.98
CA PHE A 351 7.29 -24.97 -10.28
C PHE A 351 8.79 -25.08 -10.60
N GLU A 352 9.67 -24.90 -9.61
CA GLU A 352 11.12 -25.07 -9.79
C GLU A 352 11.54 -26.54 -10.01
N ALA A 353 10.72 -27.49 -9.56
CA ALA A 353 10.94 -28.93 -9.75
C ALA A 353 10.53 -29.44 -11.14
N LEU A 354 9.78 -28.66 -11.92
CA LEU A 354 9.56 -28.93 -13.34
C LEU A 354 10.85 -28.56 -14.09
N ASP A 355 11.76 -29.53 -14.21
CA ASP A 355 12.98 -29.43 -15.01
C ASP A 355 12.59 -29.16 -16.47
N TRP A 356 12.71 -27.92 -16.93
CA TRP A 356 12.47 -27.50 -18.32
C TRP A 356 13.59 -27.97 -19.25
N LYS A 357 13.95 -29.25 -19.18
CA LYS A 357 14.81 -29.93 -20.13
C LYS A 357 13.94 -30.72 -21.08
N ASP A 358 13.44 -30.04 -22.09
CA ASP A 358 13.17 -30.60 -23.42
C ASP A 358 13.33 -29.49 -24.46
#